data_AF-D2EGK4-F1
#
_entry.id   AF-D2EGK4-F1
#
_cell.length_a   1.000
_cell.length_b   1.000
_cell.length_c   1.000
_cell.angle_alpha   90.00
_cell.angle_beta   90.00
_cell.angle_gamma   90.00
#
_symmetry.space_group_name_H-M   'P 1'
#
loop_
_entity.id
_entity.type
_entity.pdbx_description
1 polymer ?
#
loop_
_entity_poly.entity_id
_entity_poly.type
_entity_poly.pdbx_seq_one_letter_code
_entity_poly.pdbx_strand_id
1 'polypeptide(L)'
;MALKRDKDKIKRDIERNYKALGLINAFMIGIEFLIGSIEFLPGHLNTIGIYLFILGSFQILLVPTIRISRDIHIKLRLKKS
;
A
#
# COMPACT_ATOMS: atom_id res chain seq x y z
N MET A 1 29.08 -14.72 12.22
CA MET A 1 28.34 -13.63 12.94
C MET A 1 28.10 -12.40 12.06
N ALA A 2 29.07 -11.94 11.26
CA ALA A 2 28.92 -10.81 10.34
C ALA A 2 27.86 -11.02 9.23
N LEU A 3 27.82 -12.19 8.58
CA LEU A 3 26.88 -12.51 7.49
C LEU A 3 25.39 -12.40 7.90
N LYS A 4 25.07 -12.75 9.15
CA LYS A 4 23.70 -12.67 9.69
C LYS A 4 23.25 -11.21 9.84
N ARG A 5 24.15 -10.34 10.31
CA ARG A 5 23.91 -8.89 10.45
C ARG A 5 23.61 -8.22 9.11
N ASP A 6 24.30 -8.61 8.04
CA ASP A 6 24.10 -8.04 6.71
C ASP A 6 22.75 -8.43 6.11
N LYS A 7 22.35 -9.71 6.24
CA LYS A 7 21.03 -10.19 5.82
C LYS A 7 19.90 -9.49 6.58
N ASP A 8 20.07 -9.28 7.89
CA ASP A 8 19.10 -8.55 8.71
C ASP A 8 18.98 -7.07 8.31
N LYS A 9 20.09 -6.43 7.92
CA LYS A 9 20.08 -5.04 7.46
C LYS A 9 19.30 -4.89 6.16
N ILE A 10 19.59 -5.75 5.17
CA ILE A 10 18.89 -5.76 3.87
C ILE A 10 17.38 -5.97 4.07
N LYS A 11 17.00 -6.93 4.92
CA LYS A 11 15.60 -7.20 5.24
C LYS A 11 14.91 -5.96 5.83
N ARG A 12 15.52 -5.32 6.83
CA ARG A 12 14.96 -4.12 7.47
C ARG A 12 14.80 -2.95 6.50
N ASP A 13 15.77 -2.72 5.62
CA ASP A 13 15.69 -1.64 4.65
C ASP A 13 14.57 -1.86 3.63
N ILE A 14 14.40 -3.10 3.15
CA ILE A 14 13.28 -3.47 2.27
C ILE A 14 11.95 -3.34 3.02
N GLU A 15 11.84 -3.90 4.23
CA GLU A 15 10.62 -3.82 5.03
C GLU A 15 10.18 -2.39 5.30
N ARG A 16 11.13 -1.48 5.61
CA ARG A 16 10.85 -0.06 5.86
C ARG A 16 10.21 0.60 4.65
N ASN A 17 10.80 0.40 3.47
CA ASN A 17 10.31 1.03 2.23
C ASN A 17 8.92 0.52 1.84
N TYR A 18 8.69 -0.79 1.87
CA TYR A 18 7.39 -1.37 1.55
C TYR A 18 6.32 -1.03 2.61
N LYS A 19 6.71 -0.90 3.89
CA LYS A 19 5.80 -0.45 4.95
C LYS A 19 5.36 1.00 4.72
N ALA A 20 6.27 1.89 4.32
CA ALA A 20 5.94 3.27 3.98
C ALA A 20 4.97 3.34 2.78
N LEU A 21 5.24 2.58 1.70
CA LEU A 21 4.35 2.50 0.55
C LEU A 21 2.94 2.01 0.93
N GLY A 22 2.86 0.96 1.75
CA GLY A 22 1.57 0.45 2.22
C GLY A 22 0.80 1.46 3.09
N LEU A 23 1.50 2.24 3.92
CA LEU A 23 0.89 3.28 4.75
C LEU A 23 0.38 4.45 3.91
N ILE A 24 1.16 4.90 2.93
CA ILE A 24 0.76 5.96 1.98
C ILE A 24 -0.50 5.54 1.23
N ASN A 25 -0.53 4.30 0.71
CA ASN A 25 -1.72 3.78 0.02
C ASN A 25 -2.94 3.73 0.94
N ALA A 26 -2.77 3.26 2.18
CA ALA A 26 -3.87 3.25 3.16
C ALA A 26 -4.40 4.65 3.47
N PHE A 27 -3.51 5.65 3.51
CA PHE A 27 -3.89 7.05 3.72
C PHE A 27 -4.64 7.62 2.51
N MET A 28 -4.21 7.32 1.28
CA MET A 28 -4.91 7.72 0.05
C MET A 28 -6.33 7.16 -0.02
N ILE A 29 -6.51 5.87 0.29
CA ILE A 29 -7.83 5.24 0.41
C ILE A 29 -8.70 6.05 1.39
N GLY A 30 -8.17 6.39 2.56
CA GLY A 30 -8.90 7.17 3.57
C GLY A 30 -9.37 8.53 3.04
N ILE A 31 -8.54 9.23 2.28
CA ILE A 31 -8.89 10.52 1.66
C ILE A 31 -9.98 10.33 0.60
N GLU A 32 -9.83 9.34 -0.28
CA GLU A 32 -10.79 9.10 -1.37
C GLU A 32 -12.17 8.74 -0.83
N PHE A 33 -12.24 7.87 0.18
CA PHE A 33 -13.50 7.53 0.84
C PHE A 33 -14.09 8.69 1.65
N LEU A 34 -13.25 9.52 2.28
CA LEU A 34 -13.72 10.70 2.99
C LEU A 34 -14.35 11.71 2.03
N ILE A 35 -13.67 12.05 0.93
CA ILE A 35 -14.18 12.96 -0.09
C ILE A 35 -15.42 12.36 -0.76
N GLY A 36 -15.36 11.08 -1.15
CA GLY A 36 -16.49 10.38 -1.73
C GLY A 36 -17.72 10.38 -0.82
N SER A 37 -17.55 10.26 0.50
CA SER A 37 -18.67 10.28 1.44
C SER A 37 -19.48 11.59 1.42
N ILE A 38 -18.81 12.72 1.16
CA ILE A 38 -19.46 14.04 1.03
C ILE A 38 -20.27 14.08 -0.26
N GLU A 39 -19.72 13.57 -1.37
CA GLU A 39 -20.40 13.50 -2.67
C GLU A 39 -21.64 12.60 -2.64
N PHE A 40 -21.67 11.58 -1.78
CA PHE A 40 -22.83 10.69 -1.61
C PHE A 40 -23.95 11.28 -0.74
N LEU A 41 -23.82 12.53 -0.27
CA LEU A 41 -24.89 13.22 0.45
C LEU A 41 -26.08 13.54 -0.49
N PRO A 42 -27.32 13.52 0.03
CA PRO A 42 -28.51 13.77 -0.79
C PRO A 42 -28.46 15.16 -1.45
N GLY A 43 -28.76 15.21 -2.75
CA GLY A 43 -28.83 16.45 -3.54
C GLY A 43 -27.57 16.78 -4.36
N HIS A 44 -26.52 15.95 -4.31
CA HIS A 44 -25.33 16.10 -5.16
C HIS A 44 -25.36 15.18 -6.39
N LEU A 45 -24.63 15.57 -7.44
CA LEU A 45 -24.38 14.74 -8.63
C LEU A 45 -23.22 13.79 -8.31
N ASN A 46 -23.55 12.55 -7.94
CA ASN A 46 -22.62 11.54 -7.41
C ASN A 46 -21.51 11.05 -8.39
N THR A 47 -21.28 11.72 -9.52
CA THR A 47 -20.34 11.26 -10.55
C THR A 47 -18.92 11.20 -10.00
N ILE A 48 -18.47 12.24 -9.29
CA ILE A 48 -17.13 12.31 -8.69
C ILE A 48 -17.00 11.28 -7.57
N GLY A 49 -18.01 11.16 -6.71
CA GLY A 49 -18.06 10.16 -5.65
C GLY A 49 -17.92 8.73 -6.16
N ILE A 50 -18.56 8.39 -7.29
CA ILE A 50 -18.44 7.06 -7.91
C ILE A 50 -17.02 6.78 -8.40
N TYR A 51 -16.37 7.74 -9.07
CA TYR A 51 -14.98 7.56 -9.53
C TYR A 51 -14.01 7.41 -8.35
N LEU A 52 -14.18 8.20 -7.29
CA LEU A 52 -13.39 8.07 -6.05
C LEU A 52 -13.59 6.70 -5.40
N PHE A 53 -14.82 6.19 -5.40
CA PHE A 53 -15.12 4.88 -4.85
C PHE A 53 -14.48 3.73 -5.67
N ILE A 54 -14.51 3.83 -7.00
CA ILE A 54 -13.85 2.87 -7.90
C ILE A 54 -12.33 2.90 -7.67
N LEU A 55 -11.73 4.08 -7.61
CA LEU A 55 -10.29 4.26 -7.35
C LEU A 55 -9.90 3.70 -5.98
N GLY A 56 -10.63 4.06 -4.93
CA GLY A 56 -10.40 3.56 -3.57
C GLY A 56 -10.54 2.05 -3.47
N SER A 57 -11.53 1.47 -4.17
CA SER A 57 -11.72 0.01 -4.23
C SER A 57 -10.52 -0.69 -4.88
N PHE A 58 -9.97 -0.12 -5.96
CA PHE A 58 -8.76 -0.63 -6.59
C PHE A 58 -7.54 -0.48 -5.66
N GLN A 59 -7.40 0.65 -4.96
CA GLN A 59 -6.30 0.87 -4.03
C GLN A 59 -6.32 -0.09 -2.83
N ILE A 60 -7.48 -0.56 -2.38
CA ILE A 60 -7.57 -1.59 -1.34
C ILE A 60 -6.82 -2.87 -1.75
N LEU A 61 -6.86 -3.24 -3.04
CA LEU A 61 -6.14 -4.39 -3.59
C LEU A 61 -4.62 -4.15 -3.68
N LEU A 62 -4.17 -2.90 -3.71
CA LEU A 62 -2.74 -2.59 -3.71
C LEU A 62 -2.08 -2.90 -2.35
N VAL A 63 -2.78 -2.79 -1.23
CA VAL A 63 -2.24 -3.11 0.11
C VAL A 63 -1.71 -4.55 0.21
N PRO A 64 -2.51 -5.61 -0.08
CA PRO A 64 -1.99 -6.98 -0.08
C PRO A 64 -0.93 -7.19 -1.17
N THR A 65 -1.06 -6.53 -2.32
CA THR A 65 -0.10 -6.63 -3.44
C THR A 65 1.29 -6.11 -3.02
N ILE A 66 1.35 -4.98 -2.32
CA ILE A 66 2.59 -4.41 -1.76
C ILE A 66 3.22 -5.38 -0.75
N ARG A 67 2.41 -6.00 0.12
CA ARG A 67 2.89 -6.97 1.11
C ARG A 67 3.48 -8.22 0.45
N ILE A 68 2.78 -8.79 -0.53
CA ILE A 68 3.25 -9.96 -1.29
C ILE A 68 4.54 -9.61 -2.04
N SER A 69 4.58 -8.46 -2.71
CA SER A 69 5.75 -7.99 -3.46
C SER A 69 6.96 -7.82 -2.55
N ARG A 70 6.77 -7.29 -1.33
CA ARG A 70 7.83 -7.19 -0.30
C ARG A 70 8.40 -8.56 0.04
N ASP A 71 7.53 -9.53 0.32
CA ASP A 71 7.94 -10.86 0.77
C ASP A 71 8.69 -11.61 -0.35
N ILE A 72 8.25 -11.44 -1.61
CA ILE A 72 8.97 -11.93 -2.80
C ILE A 72 10.33 -11.25 -2.93
N HIS A 73 10.40 -9.91 -2.82
CA HIS A 73 11.67 -9.17 -2.92
C HIS A 73 12.68 -9.65 -1.89
N ILE A 74 12.27 -9.78 -0.62
CA ILE A 74 13.14 -10.28 0.46
C ILE A 74 13.63 -11.69 0.12
N LYS A 75 12.74 -12.60 -0.31
CA LYS A 75 13.11 -13.98 -0.65
C LYS A 75 14.12 -14.05 -1.79
N LEU A 76 13.94 -13.24 -2.84
CA LEU A 76 14.87 -13.16 -3.97
C LEU A 76 16.22 -12.59 -3.56
N ARG A 77 16.24 -11.56 -2.71
CA ARG A 77 17.48 -10.91 -2.27
C ARG A 77 18.29 -11.79 -1.32
N LEU A 78 17.62 -12.58 -0.47
CA LEU A 78 18.27 -13.51 0.46
C LEU A 78 18.76 -14.80 -0.22
N LYS A 79 18.13 -15.26 -1.31
CA LYS A 79 18.60 -16.41 -2.11
C LYS A 79 19.88 -16.10 -2.90
N LYS A 80 20.12 -14.82 -3.21
CA LYS A 80 21.27 -14.37 -4.01
C LYS A 80 22.53 -14.07 -3.17
N SER A 81 22.47 -14.17 -1.85
CA SER A 81 23.55 -13.85 -0.88
C SER A 81 23.88 -15.03 0.03
#